data_AF-A0A1W9WPH4-F1
#
_entry.id   AF-A0A1W9WPH4-F1
#
_cell.length_a   1.000
_cell.length_b   1.000
_cell.length_c   1.000
_cell.angle_alpha   90.00
_cell.angle_beta   90.00
_cell.angle_gamma   90.00
#
_symmetry.space_group_name_H-M   'P 1'
#
loop_
_entity.id
_entity.type
_entity.pdbx_description
1 polymer ?
#
loop_
_entity_poly.entity_id
_entity_poly.type
_entity_poly.pdbx_seq_one_letter_code
_entity_poly.pdbx_strand_id
1 'polypeptide(L)'
;MTDTNEETSLTLDKKTVDVLVAQIIPTSKYFESRFDHMQGQIDHLSGNLRDFRSDVDRRFENVDKRFEQVDKRFEQVDKRFDQVIASIERLTDKLDYRDEKQRGFTLRMFTIAIGISVLGALGAFLKTMGII
;
A
#
# COMPACT_ATOMS: atom_id res chain seq x y z
N MET A 1 -27.34 -19.89 75.06
CA MET A 1 -26.40 -20.92 74.59
C MET A 1 -25.25 -20.20 73.93
N THR A 2 -24.17 -19.97 74.66
CA THR A 2 -22.95 -19.33 74.17
C THR A 2 -21.85 -20.37 74.28
N ASP A 3 -21.56 -21.05 73.17
CA ASP A 3 -20.34 -21.86 73.05
C ASP A 3 -19.17 -20.90 73.12
N THR A 4 -18.49 -20.90 74.26
CA THR A 4 -17.18 -20.29 74.42
C THR A 4 -16.21 -21.12 73.59
N ASN A 5 -15.82 -20.59 72.42
CA ASN A 5 -14.67 -21.09 71.66
C ASN A 5 -13.45 -21.11 72.60
N GLU A 6 -13.08 -22.28 73.09
CA GLU A 6 -11.79 -22.49 73.73
C GLU A 6 -10.71 -22.26 72.66
N GLU A 7 -10.10 -21.07 72.67
CA GLU A 7 -8.86 -20.84 71.95
C GLU A 7 -7.80 -21.77 72.53
N THR A 8 -7.61 -22.93 71.90
CA THR A 8 -6.46 -23.80 72.15
C THR A 8 -5.19 -23.03 71.82
N SER A 9 -4.62 -22.38 72.83
CA SER A 9 -3.32 -21.72 72.78
C SER A 9 -2.24 -22.78 72.58
N LEU A 10 -1.65 -22.81 71.38
CA LEU A 10 -0.52 -23.68 71.10
C LEU A 10 0.73 -23.13 71.80
N THR A 11 1.12 -23.73 72.93
CA THR A 11 2.39 -23.38 73.59
C THR A 11 3.53 -24.12 72.89
N LEU A 12 4.28 -23.41 72.05
CA LEU A 12 5.50 -23.95 71.43
C LEU A 12 6.63 -23.95 72.45
N ASP A 13 7.28 -25.10 72.65
CA ASP A 13 8.48 -25.15 73.46
C ASP A 13 9.70 -24.63 72.68
N LYS A 14 10.70 -24.16 73.42
CA LYS A 14 11.90 -23.52 72.86
C LYS A 14 12.63 -24.41 71.84
N LYS A 15 12.66 -25.73 72.06
CA LYS A 15 13.33 -26.68 71.15
C LYS A 15 12.58 -26.79 69.83
N THR A 16 11.24 -26.78 69.84
CA THR A 16 10.45 -26.75 68.60
C THR A 16 10.64 -25.44 67.83
N VAL A 17 10.74 -24.31 68.52
CA VAL A 17 11.05 -23.02 67.90
C VAL A 17 12.44 -23.04 67.25
N ASP A 18 13.46 -23.54 67.96
CA ASP A 18 14.83 -23.64 67.42
C ASP A 18 14.89 -24.54 66.18
N VAL A 19 14.17 -25.67 66.18
CA VAL A 19 14.08 -26.58 65.02
C VAL A 19 13.36 -25.92 63.85
N LEU A 20 12.25 -25.21 64.09
CA LEU A 20 11.53 -24.46 63.07
C LEU A 20 12.39 -23.36 62.47
N VAL A 21 13.09 -22.58 63.29
CA VAL A 21 14.00 -21.52 62.84
C VAL A 21 15.15 -22.10 62.02
N ALA A 22 15.73 -23.23 62.44
CA ALA A 22 16.78 -23.93 61.70
C ALA A 22 16.31 -24.43 60.32
N GLN A 23 15.03 -24.74 60.15
CA GLN A 23 14.45 -25.15 58.87
C GLN A 23 14.02 -23.95 58.01
N ILE A 24 13.47 -22.90 58.63
CA ILE A 24 12.92 -21.74 57.92
C ILE A 24 14.03 -20.84 57.37
N ILE A 25 15.08 -20.54 58.14
CA ILE A 25 16.14 -19.61 57.71
C ILE A 25 16.79 -20.03 56.37
N PRO A 26 17.22 -21.30 56.18
CA PRO A 26 17.79 -21.73 54.90
C PRO A 26 16.81 -21.59 53.73
N THR A 27 15.53 -21.91 53.94
CA THR A 27 14.50 -21.77 52.90
C THR A 27 14.23 -20.30 52.56
N SER A 28 14.20 -19.40 53.55
CA SER A 28 14.07 -17.95 53.34
C SER A 28 15.24 -17.40 52.51
N LYS A 29 16.47 -17.81 52.83
CA LYS A 29 17.67 -17.41 52.07
C LYS A 29 17.65 -17.91 50.63
N TYR A 30 17.16 -19.12 50.40
CA TYR A 30 16.94 -19.64 49.05
C TYR A 30 15.89 -18.82 48.27
N PHE A 31 14.77 -18.46 48.91
CA PHE A 31 13.75 -17.61 48.31
C PHE A 31 14.25 -16.21 47.98
N GLU A 32 15.02 -15.56 48.86
CA GLU A 32 15.67 -14.27 48.60
C GLU A 32 16.53 -14.34 47.33
N SER A 33 17.41 -15.32 47.22
CA SER A 33 18.28 -15.48 46.05
C SER A 33 17.50 -15.72 44.76
N ARG A 34 16.43 -16.54 44.81
CA ARG A 34 15.57 -16.76 43.65
C ARG A 34 14.77 -15.51 43.29
N PHE A 35 14.32 -14.75 44.27
CA PHE A 35 13.59 -13.49 44.07
C PHE A 35 14.48 -12.45 43.40
N ASP A 36 15.73 -12.28 43.86
CA ASP A 36 16.71 -11.39 43.23
C ASP A 36 16.97 -11.79 41.78
N HIS A 37 17.11 -13.09 41.51
CA HIS A 37 17.27 -13.59 40.14
C HIS A 37 16.05 -13.28 39.27
N MET A 38 14.83 -13.51 39.78
CA MET A 38 13.60 -13.20 39.08
C MET A 38 13.46 -11.69 38.81
N GLN A 39 13.82 -10.84 39.77
CA GLN A 39 13.81 -9.39 39.59
C GLN A 39 14.75 -8.99 38.45
N GLY A 40 15.97 -9.55 38.42
CA GLY A 40 16.91 -9.33 37.33
C GLY A 40 16.38 -9.78 35.95
N GLN A 41 15.69 -10.92 35.89
CA GLN A 41 15.04 -11.38 34.66
C GLN A 41 13.93 -10.44 34.19
N ILE A 42 13.11 -9.93 35.12
CA ILE A 42 12.03 -8.97 34.83
C ILE A 42 12.59 -7.64 34.33
N ASP A 43 13.66 -7.15 34.95
CA ASP A 43 14.31 -5.89 34.55
C ASP A 43 14.91 -6.02 33.14
N HIS A 44 15.58 -7.15 32.87
CA HIS A 44 16.12 -7.44 31.54
C HIS A 44 15.02 -7.57 30.48
N LEU A 45 13.92 -8.27 30.79
CA LEU A 45 12.77 -8.36 29.88
C LEU A 45 12.16 -6.98 29.60
N SER A 46 12.03 -6.15 30.63
CA SER A 46 11.52 -4.79 30.50
C SER A 46 12.44 -3.91 29.63
N GLY A 47 13.76 -4.10 29.76
CA GLY A 47 14.76 -3.47 28.89
C GLY A 47 14.58 -3.88 27.43
N ASN A 48 14.57 -5.18 27.16
CA ASN A 48 14.40 -5.72 25.81
C ASN A 48 13.09 -5.26 25.15
N LEU A 49 12.00 -5.14 25.93
CA LEU A 49 10.72 -4.67 25.41
C LEU A 49 10.76 -3.19 25.03
N ARG A 50 11.47 -2.35 25.79
CA ARG A 50 11.68 -0.93 25.44
C ARG A 50 12.50 -0.80 24.16
N ASP A 51 13.58 -1.58 24.04
CA ASP A 51 14.44 -1.57 22.86
C ASP A 51 13.70 -2.06 21.62
N PHE A 52 12.94 -3.15 21.76
CA PHE A 52 12.08 -3.66 20.69
C PHE A 52 11.06 -2.61 20.25
N ARG A 53 10.37 -1.95 21.18
CA ARG A 53 9.42 -0.89 20.86
C ARG A 53 10.09 0.26 20.09
N SER A 54 11.25 0.69 20.54
CA SER A 54 12.03 1.75 19.88
C SER A 54 12.45 1.35 18.46
N ASP A 55 12.93 0.11 18.26
CA ASP A 55 13.27 -0.39 16.93
C ASP A 55 12.04 -0.45 16.01
N VAL A 56 10.92 -0.94 16.54
CA VAL A 56 9.65 -1.01 15.81
C VAL A 56 9.20 0.39 15.39
N ASP A 57 9.18 1.36 16.31
CA ASP A 57 8.78 2.74 16.03
C ASP A 57 9.66 3.34 14.90
N ARG A 58 10.99 3.18 14.99
CA ARG A 58 11.93 3.63 13.95
C ARG A 58 11.70 2.96 12.60
N ARG A 59 11.35 1.67 12.59
CA ARG A 59 11.05 0.94 11.35
C ARG A 59 9.74 1.42 10.73
N PHE A 60 8.72 1.70 11.53
CA PHE A 60 7.46 2.27 11.06
C PHE A 60 7.67 3.67 10.46
N GLU A 61 8.45 4.54 11.10
CA GLU A 61 8.80 5.84 10.52
C GLU A 61 9.53 5.71 9.16
N ASN A 62 10.37 4.68 9.00
CA ASN A 62 11.02 4.41 7.72
C ASN A 62 10.02 3.96 6.66
N VAL A 63 9.07 3.11 7.05
CA VAL A 63 7.98 2.65 6.18
C VAL A 63 7.13 3.84 5.72
N ASP A 64 6.75 4.74 6.63
CA ASP A 64 5.98 5.94 6.30
C ASP A 64 6.70 6.81 5.27
N LYS A 65 8.00 7.08 5.48
CA LYS A 65 8.83 7.83 4.53
C LYS A 65 8.90 7.16 3.14
N ARG A 66 8.88 5.83 3.08
CA ARG A 66 8.86 5.11 1.80
C ARG A 66 7.50 5.21 1.13
N PHE A 67 6.41 5.18 1.88
CA PHE A 67 5.06 5.39 1.34
C PHE A 67 4.89 6.81 0.79
N GLU A 68 5.38 7.85 1.49
CA GLU A 68 5.38 9.21 0.95
C GLU A 68 6.14 9.33 -0.39
N GLN A 69 7.25 8.60 -0.55
CA GLN A 69 7.98 8.56 -1.82
C GLN A 69 7.21 7.84 -2.92
N VAL A 70 6.47 6.79 -2.57
CA VAL A 70 5.60 6.06 -3.50
C VAL A 70 4.47 6.97 -3.98
N ASP A 71 3.81 7.70 -3.07
CA ASP A 71 2.75 8.64 -3.41
C ASP A 71 3.22 9.71 -4.39
N LYS A 72 4.39 10.33 -4.13
CA LYS A 72 4.99 11.31 -5.05
C LYS A 72 5.28 10.73 -6.43
N ARG A 73 5.66 9.45 -6.52
CA ARG A 73 5.87 8.78 -7.81
C ARG A 73 4.56 8.53 -8.54
N PHE A 74 3.50 8.16 -7.82
CA PHE A 74 2.17 8.01 -8.41
C PHE A 74 1.63 9.34 -8.94
N GLU A 75 1.76 10.44 -8.20
CA GLU A 75 1.38 11.77 -8.69
C GLU A 75 2.13 12.16 -9.98
N GLN A 76 3.41 11.79 -10.11
CA GLN A 76 4.18 12.02 -11.33
C GLN A 76 3.69 11.14 -12.49
N VAL A 77 3.30 9.90 -12.20
CA VAL A 77 2.72 8.99 -13.19
C VAL A 77 1.38 9.52 -13.69
N ASP A 78 0.51 9.99 -12.80
CA ASP A 78 -0.78 10.58 -13.16
C ASP A 78 -0.59 11.79 -14.09
N LYS A 79 0.31 12.71 -13.75
CA LYS A 79 0.64 13.87 -14.61
C LYS A 79 1.14 13.45 -16.00
N ARG A 80 1.92 12.37 -16.09
CA ARG A 80 2.39 11.84 -17.38
C ARG A 80 1.24 11.21 -18.17
N PHE A 81 0.32 10.53 -17.52
CA PHE A 81 -0.88 9.99 -18.17
C PHE A 81 -1.77 11.11 -18.71
N ASP A 82 -2.00 12.18 -17.95
CA ASP A 82 -2.74 13.36 -18.41
C ASP A 82 -2.11 13.95 -19.69
N GLN A 83 -0.78 14.07 -19.70
CA GLN A 83 -0.05 14.55 -20.89
C GLN A 83 -0.19 13.62 -22.09
N VAL A 84 -0.16 12.30 -21.88
CA VAL A 84 -0.36 11.30 -22.93
C VAL A 84 -1.79 11.39 -23.48
N ILE A 85 -2.80 11.47 -22.62
CA ILE A 85 -4.21 11.61 -23.01
C ILE A 85 -4.39 12.87 -23.87
N ALA A 86 -3.91 14.03 -23.41
CA ALA A 86 -3.98 15.27 -24.16
C ALA A 86 -3.24 15.20 -25.52
N SER A 87 -2.18 14.40 -25.60
CA SER A 87 -1.43 14.20 -26.86
C SER A 87 -2.21 13.30 -27.82
N ILE A 88 -2.89 12.27 -27.32
CA ILE A 88 -3.75 11.37 -28.09
C ILE A 88 -4.98 12.13 -28.63
N GLU A 89 -5.61 12.96 -27.81
CA GLU A 89 -6.73 13.82 -28.24
C GLU A 89 -6.33 14.70 -29.43
N ARG A 90 -5.20 15.41 -29.32
CA ARG A 90 -4.66 16.22 -30.41
C ARG A 90 -4.32 15.41 -31.68
N LEU A 91 -3.89 14.16 -31.53
CA LEU A 91 -3.63 13.29 -32.68
C LEU A 91 -4.94 12.87 -33.35
N THR A 92 -5.97 12.59 -32.55
CA THR A 92 -7.32 12.26 -33.03
C THR A 92 -7.90 13.42 -33.83
N ASP A 93 -7.87 14.65 -33.28
CA ASP A 93 -8.33 15.85 -33.97
C ASP A 93 -7.62 16.07 -35.32
N LYS A 94 -6.29 15.85 -35.33
CA LYS A 94 -5.49 15.98 -36.56
C LYS A 94 -5.81 14.91 -37.59
N LEU A 95 -6.13 13.69 -37.15
CA LEU A 95 -6.53 12.61 -38.04
C LEU A 95 -7.90 12.89 -38.65
N ASP A 96 -8.87 13.34 -37.86
CA ASP A 96 -10.20 13.70 -38.34
C ASP A 96 -10.14 14.83 -39.38
N TYR A 97 -9.37 15.88 -39.09
CA TYR A 97 -9.13 16.97 -40.05
C TYR A 97 -8.50 16.48 -41.37
N ARG A 98 -7.56 15.52 -41.29
CA ARG A 98 -6.92 14.93 -42.48
C ARG A 98 -7.89 14.05 -43.26
N ASP A 99 -8.72 13.25 -42.59
CA ASP A 99 -9.70 12.37 -43.22
C ASP A 99 -10.76 13.19 -43.98
N GLU A 100 -11.28 14.26 -43.38
CA GLU A 100 -12.21 15.18 -44.05
C GLU A 100 -11.62 15.80 -45.33
N LYS A 101 -10.38 16.29 -45.24
CA LYS A 101 -9.70 16.89 -46.40
C LYS A 101 -9.45 15.85 -47.50
N GLN A 102 -9.08 14.63 -47.14
CA GLN A 102 -8.87 13.53 -48.09
C GLN A 102 -10.16 13.10 -48.78
N ARG A 103 -11.28 13.00 -48.04
CA ARG A 103 -12.60 12.73 -48.62
C ARG A 103 -13.01 13.81 -49.62
N GLY A 104 -12.84 15.08 -49.25
CA GLY A 104 -13.15 16.21 -50.13
C GLY A 104 -12.33 16.20 -51.43
N PHE A 105 -11.02 15.91 -51.35
CA PHE A 105 -10.17 15.75 -52.53
C PHE A 105 -10.62 14.57 -53.40
N THR A 106 -10.88 13.42 -52.77
CA THR A 106 -11.29 12.19 -53.46
C THR A 106 -12.58 12.39 -54.25
N LEU A 107 -13.60 13.01 -53.63
CA LEU A 107 -14.86 13.33 -54.31
C LEU A 107 -14.65 14.25 -55.52
N ARG A 108 -13.81 15.29 -55.39
CA ARG A 108 -13.52 16.20 -56.51
C ARG A 108 -12.86 15.48 -57.68
N MET A 109 -11.90 14.61 -57.39
CA MET A 109 -11.21 13.81 -58.42
C MET A 109 -12.20 12.88 -59.15
N PHE A 110 -13.10 12.21 -58.41
CA PHE A 110 -14.15 11.39 -59.01
C PHE A 110 -15.09 12.22 -59.91
N THR A 111 -15.54 13.39 -59.47
CA THR A 111 -16.41 14.27 -60.27
C THR A 111 -15.72 14.74 -61.55
N ILE A 112 -14.44 15.12 -61.48
CA ILE A 112 -13.65 15.51 -62.66
C ILE A 112 -13.52 14.32 -63.64
N ALA A 113 -13.21 13.13 -63.13
CA ALA A 113 -13.06 11.93 -63.95
C ALA A 113 -14.36 11.55 -64.68
N ILE A 114 -15.51 11.65 -63.99
CA ILE A 114 -16.83 11.45 -64.61
C ILE A 114 -17.06 12.49 -65.70
N GLY A 115 -16.78 13.78 -65.45
CA GLY A 115 -16.94 14.85 -66.43
C GLY A 115 -16.10 14.65 -67.70
N ILE A 116 -14.83 14.28 -67.55
CA ILE A 116 -13.93 13.98 -68.69
C ILE A 116 -14.48 12.81 -69.51
N SER A 117 -14.96 11.75 -68.84
CA SER A 117 -15.50 10.56 -69.52
C SER A 117 -16.76 10.88 -70.32
N VAL A 118 -17.67 11.70 -69.77
CA VAL A 118 -18.89 12.14 -70.46
C VAL A 118 -18.56 12.98 -71.70
N LEU A 119 -17.62 13.93 -71.59
CA LEU A 119 -17.20 14.76 -72.73
C LEU A 119 -16.58 13.92 -73.86
N GLY A 120 -15.73 12.95 -73.51
CA GLY A 120 -15.15 12.03 -74.49
C GLY A 120 -16.21 11.20 -75.22
N ALA A 121 -17.18 10.66 -74.49
CA ALA A 121 -18.30 9.90 -75.07
C ALA A 121 -19.17 10.76 -75.99
N LEU A 122 -19.48 12.01 -75.60
CA LEU A 122 -20.24 12.95 -76.42
C LEU A 122 -19.49 13.32 -77.71
N GLY A 123 -18.18 13.57 -77.64
CA GLY A 123 -17.38 13.86 -78.83
C GLY A 123 -17.36 12.71 -79.82
N ALA A 124 -17.21 11.48 -79.33
CA ALA A 124 -17.30 10.28 -80.16
C ALA A 124 -18.69 10.11 -80.79
N PHE A 125 -19.76 10.38 -80.03
CA PHE A 125 -21.14 10.30 -80.49
C PHE A 125 -21.47 11.34 -81.58
N LEU A 126 -21.02 12.59 -81.41
CA LEU A 126 -21.25 13.63 -82.42
C LEU A 126 -20.53 13.32 -83.74
N LYS A 127 -19.33 12.73 -83.65
CA LYS A 127 -18.57 12.27 -84.82
C LYS A 127 -19.28 11.12 -85.56
N THR A 128 -19.89 10.17 -84.85
CA THR A 128 -20.63 9.08 -85.50
C THR A 128 -21.94 9.56 -86.15
N MET A 129 -22.52 10.65 -85.64
CA MET A 129 -23.73 11.28 -86.21
C MET A 129 -23.43 12.24 -87.38
N GLY A 130 -22.15 12.47 -87.72
CA GLY A 130 -21.75 13.33 -88.83
C GLY A 130 -22.04 14.82 -88.62
N ILE A 131 -22.21 15.24 -87.36
CA ILE A 131 -22.44 16.64 -86.98
C ILE A 131 -21.12 17.43 -87.00
N ILE A 132 -20.01 16.75 -86.69
CA ILE A 132 -18.63 17.23 -86.74
C ILE A 132 -17.73 16.18 -87.37
#